data_AF-A0A7Z7QQD9-F1
#
_entry.id   AF-A0A7Z7QQD9-F1
#
_cell.length_a   1.000
_cell.length_b   1.000
_cell.length_c   1.000
_cell.angle_alpha   90.00
_cell.angle_beta   90.00
_cell.angle_gamma   90.00
#
_symmetry.space_group_name_H-M   'P 1'
#
loop_
_entity.id
_entity.type
_entity.pdbx_description
1 polymer ?
#
loop_
_entity_poly.entity_id
_entity_poly.type
_entity_poly.pdbx_seq_one_letter_code
_entity_poly.pdbx_strand_id
1 'polypeptide(L)'
;MIPFIITPIINSWILKFFVEQLGMNGFMHLLPWPTPAPIGIYMASNFAMLSLVLIAVLLIVDFIIWYPFVRAYDKIKLDEERSTVTAESSNDLKDTSDTKTEQENESSYDQSTHNFSANVLVVCAGGGTSGILANALNKTTKEKGVQLEATARAYGQDMDLIRDMDVVILAPQMDSMKDEMKKITDQYDAQLMTTTGREYIALTRDGDAALTKIANLIRQKN
;
A
#
# COMPACT_ATOMS: atom_id res chain seq x y z
N MET A 1 -11.96 -9.62 2.00
CA MET A 1 -12.25 -10.02 0.61
C MET A 1 -13.71 -10.40 0.40
N ILE A 2 -14.31 -11.23 1.28
CA ILE A 2 -15.71 -11.70 1.15
C ILE A 2 -16.73 -10.57 0.86
N PRO A 3 -16.82 -9.48 1.65
CA PRO A 3 -17.79 -8.41 1.38
C PRO A 3 -17.52 -7.71 0.05
N PHE A 4 -16.25 -7.52 -0.32
CA PHE A 4 -15.88 -6.88 -1.58
C PHE A 4 -16.34 -7.64 -2.84
N ILE A 5 -16.49 -8.97 -2.76
CA ILE A 5 -16.95 -9.80 -3.87
C ILE A 5 -18.47 -9.96 -3.86
N ILE A 6 -19.06 -10.18 -2.68
CA ILE A 6 -20.50 -10.47 -2.55
C ILE A 6 -21.34 -9.20 -2.74
N THR A 7 -20.93 -8.08 -2.16
CA THR A 7 -21.66 -6.80 -2.24
C THR A 7 -21.96 -6.38 -3.69
N PRO A 8 -20.99 -6.30 -4.63
CA PRO A 8 -21.29 -5.90 -6.00
C PRO A 8 -22.22 -6.87 -6.75
N ILE A 9 -22.19 -8.17 -6.42
CA ILE A 9 -23.09 -9.16 -7.01
C ILE A 9 -24.53 -8.90 -6.56
N ILE A 10 -24.74 -8.73 -5.25
CA ILE A 10 -26.05 -8.40 -4.68
C ILE A 10 -26.56 -7.06 -5.21
N ASN A 11 -25.70 -6.04 -5.24
CA ASN A 11 -26.07 -4.71 -5.74
C ASN A 11 -26.47 -4.75 -7.23
N SER A 12 -25.82 -5.59 -8.04
CA SER A 12 -26.21 -5.82 -9.43
C SER A 12 -27.58 -6.47 -9.57
N TRP A 13 -27.91 -7.42 -8.68
CA TRP A 13 -29.22 -8.07 -8.68
C TRP A 13 -30.33 -7.14 -8.21
N ILE A 14 -30.08 -6.32 -7.18
CA ILE A 14 -31.02 -5.30 -6.72
C ILE A 14 -31.28 -4.28 -7.83
N LEU A 15 -30.23 -3.79 -8.49
CA LEU A 15 -30.37 -2.89 -9.63
C LEU A 15 -31.21 -3.52 -10.75
N LYS A 16 -30.91 -4.78 -11.12
CA LYS A 16 -31.68 -5.52 -12.14
C LYS A 16 -33.16 -5.60 -11.78
N PHE A 17 -33.49 -5.89 -10.52
CA PHE A 17 -34.87 -5.90 -10.05
C PHE A 17 -35.56 -4.54 -10.20
N PHE A 18 -34.88 -3.45 -9.84
CA PHE A 18 -35.43 -2.10 -9.99
C PHE A 18 -35.67 -1.71 -11.45
N VAL A 19 -34.79 -2.13 -12.37
CA VAL A 19 -34.95 -1.84 -13.80
C VAL A 19 -36.04 -2.70 -14.44
N GLU A 20 -36.02 -4.02 -14.20
CA GLU A 20 -36.93 -4.95 -14.88
C GLU A 20 -38.35 -5.00 -14.27
N GLN A 21 -38.47 -4.88 -12.94
CA GLN A 21 -39.75 -5.06 -12.25
C GLN A 21 -40.42 -3.74 -11.86
N LEU A 22 -39.64 -2.73 -11.50
CA LEU A 22 -40.15 -1.42 -11.09
C LEU A 22 -40.11 -0.39 -12.24
N GLY A 23 -39.59 -0.76 -13.41
CA GLY A 23 -39.53 0.11 -14.59
C GLY A 23 -38.59 1.30 -14.41
N MET A 24 -37.59 1.20 -13.54
CA MET A 24 -36.57 2.24 -13.39
C MET A 24 -35.68 2.32 -14.63
N ASN A 25 -35.32 3.53 -15.05
CA ASN A 25 -34.32 3.72 -16.11
C ASN A 25 -33.00 3.02 -15.74
N GLY A 26 -32.46 2.24 -16.67
CA GLY A 26 -31.12 1.66 -16.54
C GLY A 26 -30.01 2.71 -16.64
N PHE A 27 -28.75 2.26 -16.57
CA PHE A 27 -27.61 3.17 -16.77
C PHE A 27 -27.53 3.63 -18.22
N MET A 28 -27.84 4.90 -18.46
CA MET A 28 -27.76 5.56 -19.77
C MET A 28 -26.45 6.33 -19.97
N HIS A 29 -25.80 6.76 -18.90
CA HIS A 29 -24.55 7.53 -18.95
C HIS A 29 -23.41 6.77 -18.29
N LEU A 30 -22.29 6.63 -19.01
CA LEU A 30 -21.02 6.19 -18.44
C LEU A 30 -20.36 7.38 -17.75
N LEU A 31 -20.52 7.43 -16.42
CA LEU A 31 -19.89 8.45 -15.59
C LEU A 31 -18.44 8.06 -15.28
N PRO A 32 -17.54 9.05 -15.08
CA PRO A 32 -16.18 8.76 -14.69
C PRO A 32 -16.18 8.13 -13.28
N TRP A 33 -15.25 7.20 -13.04
CA TRP A 33 -15.14 6.43 -11.80
C TRP A 33 -14.99 7.22 -10.48
N PRO A 34 -14.49 8.49 -10.44
CA PRO A 34 -14.45 9.24 -9.18
C PRO A 34 -15.82 9.82 -8.78
N THR A 35 -16.87 9.63 -9.59
CA THR A 35 -18.22 10.08 -9.23
C THR A 35 -18.70 9.27 -8.02
N PRO A 36 -19.04 9.91 -6.87
CA PRO A 36 -19.52 9.19 -5.70
C PRO A 36 -20.72 8.32 -6.03
N ALA A 37 -20.75 7.07 -5.57
CA ALA A 37 -21.75 6.08 -5.99
C ALA A 37 -23.22 6.55 -5.86
N PRO A 38 -23.64 7.21 -4.75
CA PRO A 38 -25.01 7.73 -4.65
C PRO A 38 -25.34 8.75 -5.74
N ILE A 39 -24.43 9.68 -6.03
CA ILE A 39 -24.60 10.70 -7.05
C ILE A 39 -24.57 10.06 -8.45
N GLY A 40 -23.66 9.11 -8.65
CA GLY A 40 -23.48 8.38 -9.89
C GLY A 40 -24.74 7.63 -10.31
N ILE A 41 -25.40 6.93 -9.39
CA ILE A 41 -26.62 6.17 -9.70
C ILE A 41 -27.77 7.09 -10.11
N TYR A 42 -27.94 8.22 -9.41
CA TYR A 42 -29.00 9.19 -9.73
C TYR A 42 -28.79 9.84 -11.10
N MET A 43 -27.55 10.23 -11.43
CA MET A 43 -27.23 10.83 -12.72
C MET A 43 -27.24 9.80 -13.86
N ALA A 44 -26.71 8.60 -13.64
CA ALA A 44 -26.61 7.56 -14.67
C ALA A 44 -27.98 6.99 -15.06
N SER A 45 -28.98 7.04 -14.16
CA SER A 45 -30.37 6.65 -14.42
C SER A 45 -31.24 7.78 -15.00
N ASN A 46 -30.62 8.84 -15.55
CA ASN A 46 -31.30 10.00 -16.12
C ASN A 46 -32.25 10.68 -15.10
N PHE A 47 -31.75 10.92 -13.88
CA PHE A 47 -32.48 11.60 -12.81
C PHE A 47 -33.79 10.91 -12.39
N ALA A 48 -33.87 9.58 -12.53
CA ALA A 48 -35.05 8.81 -12.15
C ALA A 48 -35.30 8.92 -10.63
N MET A 49 -36.50 9.35 -10.21
CA MET A 49 -36.87 9.43 -8.79
C MET A 49 -36.75 8.08 -8.06
N LEU A 50 -37.06 6.98 -8.75
CA LEU A 50 -36.93 5.62 -8.24
C LEU A 50 -35.49 5.25 -7.86
N SER A 51 -34.49 5.91 -8.46
CA SER A 51 -33.09 5.67 -8.14
C SER A 51 -32.69 6.24 -6.77
N LEU A 52 -33.40 7.24 -6.23
CA LEU A 52 -33.20 7.71 -4.86
C LEU A 52 -33.58 6.62 -3.85
N VAL A 53 -34.66 5.90 -4.12
CA VAL A 53 -35.08 4.74 -3.32
C VAL A 53 -34.05 3.62 -3.44
N LEU A 54 -33.56 3.34 -4.66
CA LEU A 54 -32.50 2.37 -4.89
C LEU A 54 -31.24 2.70 -4.07
N ILE A 55 -30.79 3.96 -4.07
CA ILE A 55 -29.62 4.41 -3.31
C ILE A 55 -29.80 4.12 -1.82
N ALA A 56 -30.97 4.45 -1.25
CA ALA A 56 -31.25 4.16 0.16
C ALA A 56 -31.22 2.65 0.46
N VAL A 57 -31.82 1.83 -0.42
CA VAL A 57 -31.81 0.37 -0.28
C VAL A 57 -30.39 -0.19 -0.36
N LEU A 58 -29.59 0.25 -1.33
CA LEU A 58 -28.20 -0.20 -1.50
C LEU A 58 -27.36 0.16 -0.27
N LEU A 59 -27.49 1.37 0.28
CA LEU A 59 -26.76 1.76 1.49
C LEU A 59 -27.11 0.88 2.70
N ILE A 60 -28.40 0.55 2.88
CA ILE A 60 -28.84 -0.31 3.99
C ILE A 60 -28.29 -1.73 3.81
N VAL A 61 -28.41 -2.29 2.60
CA VAL A 61 -27.92 -3.64 2.29
C VAL A 61 -26.39 -3.71 2.45
N ASP A 62 -25.67 -2.71 1.94
CA ASP A 62 -24.21 -2.60 2.08
C ASP A 62 -23.82 -2.54 3.55
N PHE A 63 -24.52 -1.73 4.35
CA PHE A 63 -24.27 -1.66 5.79
C PHE A 63 -24.47 -3.01 6.48
N ILE A 64 -25.55 -3.74 6.17
CA ILE A 64 -25.84 -5.06 6.74
C ILE A 64 -24.75 -6.08 6.37
N ILE A 65 -24.30 -6.08 5.11
CA ILE A 65 -23.26 -7.00 4.63
C ILE A 65 -21.91 -6.69 5.31
N TRP A 66 -21.56 -5.41 5.45
CA TRP A 66 -20.27 -4.99 5.99
C TRP A 66 -20.19 -5.04 7.53
N TYR A 67 -21.31 -4.83 8.22
CA TYR A 67 -21.37 -4.80 9.68
C TYR A 67 -20.68 -5.99 10.39
N PRO A 68 -20.92 -7.26 10.03
CA PRO A 68 -20.26 -8.39 10.70
C PRO A 68 -18.73 -8.40 10.49
N PHE A 69 -18.24 -7.93 9.34
CA PHE A 69 -16.80 -7.89 9.05
C PHE A 69 -16.10 -6.75 9.78
N VAL A 70 -16.74 -5.58 9.84
CA VAL A 70 -16.23 -4.45 10.63
C VAL A 70 -16.12 -4.85 12.10
N ARG A 71 -17.17 -5.50 12.64
CA ARG A 71 -17.15 -5.99 14.03
C ARG A 71 -16.09 -7.06 14.28
N ALA A 72 -15.85 -7.97 13.33
CA ALA A 72 -14.81 -8.98 13.46
C ALA A 72 -13.40 -8.35 13.43
N TYR A 73 -13.18 -7.38 12.55
CA TYR A 73 -11.93 -6.64 12.46
C TYR A 73 -11.65 -5.83 13.74
N ASP A 74 -12.67 -5.16 14.27
CA ASP A 74 -12.61 -4.40 15.51
C ASP A 74 -12.16 -5.28 16.70
N LYS A 75 -12.69 -6.50 16.81
CA LYS A 75 -12.25 -7.47 17.83
C LYS A 75 -10.77 -7.86 17.71
N ILE A 76 -10.29 -8.11 16.50
CA ILE A 76 -8.87 -8.47 16.27
C ILE A 76 -7.97 -7.32 16.74
N LYS A 77 -8.35 -6.07 16.45
CA LYS A 77 -7.60 -4.88 16.88
C LYS A 77 -7.63 -4.69 18.39
N LEU A 78 -8.77 -4.92 19.04
CA LEU A 78 -8.88 -4.89 20.50
C LEU A 78 -7.99 -5.96 21.16
N ASP A 79 -7.89 -7.16 20.57
CA ASP A 79 -7.02 -8.22 21.10
C ASP A 79 -5.53 -7.88 20.89
N GLU A 80 -5.16 -7.26 19.76
CA GLU A 80 -3.82 -6.71 19.53
C GLU A 80 -3.47 -5.65 20.60
N GLU A 81 -4.35 -4.67 20.83
CA GLU A 81 -4.16 -3.63 21.86
C GLU A 81 -4.03 -4.24 23.28
N ARG A 82 -4.84 -5.24 23.61
CA ARG A 82 -4.79 -5.91 24.91
C ARG A 82 -3.50 -6.71 25.10
N SER A 83 -3.00 -7.35 24.04
CA SER A 83 -1.75 -8.09 24.08
C SER A 83 -0.54 -7.17 24.27
N THR A 84 -0.56 -5.98 23.67
CA THR A 84 0.47 -4.95 23.87
C THR A 84 0.43 -4.38 25.30
N VAL A 85 -0.75 -4.11 25.86
CA VAL A 85 -0.90 -3.60 27.24
C VAL A 85 -0.47 -4.64 28.29
N THR A 86 -0.71 -5.93 28.03
CA THR A 86 -0.28 -7.00 28.95
C THR A 86 1.24 -7.22 28.88
N ALA A 87 1.85 -7.06 27.71
CA ALA A 87 3.31 -7.14 27.54
C ALA A 87 4.06 -5.95 28.16
N GLU A 88 3.44 -4.77 28.22
CA GLU A 88 4.03 -3.56 28.85
C GLU A 88 4.02 -3.59 30.38
N SER A 89 3.21 -4.45 31.03
CA SER A 89 3.21 -4.62 32.49
C SER A 89 4.14 -5.72 33.01
N SER A 90 4.86 -6.42 32.14
CA SER A 90 5.68 -7.58 32.51
C SER A 90 6.96 -7.73 31.69
N ASN A 91 7.72 -6.65 31.51
CA ASN A 91 9.02 -6.71 30.83
C ASN A 91 10.18 -6.08 31.62
N ASP A 92 10.08 -6.11 32.95
CA ASP A 92 11.26 -6.13 33.82
C ASP A 92 11.75 -7.60 33.90
N LEU A 93 12.89 -7.87 33.23
CA LEU A 93 13.75 -9.07 33.27
C LEU A 93 13.50 -10.26 32.29
N LYS A 94 14.59 -10.52 31.52
CA LYS A 94 15.04 -11.73 30.76
C LYS A 94 14.69 -11.74 29.27
N ASP A 95 15.60 -11.46 28.32
CA ASP A 95 16.94 -12.00 28.02
C ASP A 95 16.98 -13.50 27.66
N THR A 96 17.40 -13.74 26.40
CA THR A 96 17.97 -14.95 25.75
C THR A 96 17.26 -16.30 25.94
N SER A 97 17.20 -17.25 25.01
CA SER A 97 17.67 -17.51 23.66
C SER A 97 17.04 -18.86 23.29
N ASP A 98 16.82 -19.17 22.02
CA ASP A 98 17.41 -20.40 21.44
C ASP A 98 17.10 -20.53 19.95
N THR A 99 18.12 -20.08 19.22
CA THR A 99 18.59 -20.43 17.89
C THR A 99 18.71 -21.94 17.68
N LYS A 100 18.62 -22.39 16.42
CA LYS A 100 19.72 -23.04 15.65
C LYS A 100 19.17 -23.87 14.47
N THR A 101 19.80 -24.08 13.32
CA THR A 101 20.92 -23.53 12.50
C THR A 101 20.88 -24.39 11.21
N GLU A 102 21.20 -23.92 10.00
CA GLU A 102 22.52 -24.00 9.32
C GLU A 102 22.35 -23.27 7.96
N GLN A 103 23.02 -22.15 7.67
CA GLN A 103 24.44 -21.98 7.27
C GLN A 103 24.77 -22.73 5.95
N GLU A 104 25.40 -22.17 4.92
CA GLU A 104 26.31 -21.04 4.79
C GLU A 104 26.49 -20.71 3.28
N ASN A 105 26.71 -19.43 2.94
CA ASN A 105 27.94 -19.06 2.22
C ASN A 105 28.16 -17.55 2.29
N GLU A 106 29.27 -17.22 2.94
CA GLU A 106 29.81 -15.90 3.16
C GLU A 106 30.19 -15.18 1.86
N SER A 107 29.97 -13.88 1.82
CA SER A 107 31.09 -12.98 1.52
C SER A 107 30.87 -11.59 2.12
N SER A 108 31.78 -11.27 3.04
CA SER A 108 32.24 -9.94 3.45
C SER A 108 31.21 -8.95 3.99
N TYR A 109 30.99 -9.05 5.30
CA TYR A 109 30.58 -7.95 6.18
C TYR A 109 31.76 -6.95 6.25
N ASP A 110 31.67 -5.83 5.54
CA ASP A 110 32.62 -4.72 5.68
C ASP A 110 32.01 -3.60 6.52
N GLN A 111 32.69 -3.29 7.63
CA GLN A 111 32.33 -2.34 8.68
C GLN A 111 32.49 -0.86 8.25
N SER A 112 32.03 -0.49 7.06
CA SER A 112 32.17 0.85 6.48
C SER A 112 30.84 1.55 6.16
N THR A 113 29.75 1.21 6.85
CA THR A 113 28.41 1.79 6.62
C THR A 113 28.11 3.05 7.43
N HIS A 114 29.11 3.67 8.08
CA HIS A 114 28.87 4.73 9.06
C HIS A 114 28.73 6.17 8.54
N ASN A 115 28.80 6.47 7.23
CA ASN A 115 28.64 7.86 6.75
C ASN A 115 28.08 7.92 5.33
N PHE A 116 26.80 7.60 5.17
CA PHE A 116 26.09 7.95 3.94
C PHE A 116 24.69 8.46 4.27
N SER A 117 24.33 9.58 3.65
CA SER A 117 22.99 10.17 3.72
C SER A 117 22.28 9.94 2.40
N ALA A 118 21.08 9.36 2.44
CA ALA A 118 20.27 9.15 1.23
C ALA A 118 18.83 9.58 1.39
N ASN A 119 18.32 10.17 0.31
CA ASN A 119 16.90 10.35 0.11
C ASN A 119 16.38 9.28 -0.85
N VAL A 120 15.41 8.50 -0.40
CA VAL A 120 14.83 7.37 -1.15
C VAL A 120 13.36 7.67 -1.45
N LEU A 121 12.97 7.56 -2.72
CA LEU A 121 11.58 7.69 -3.14
C LEU A 121 11.01 6.33 -3.53
N VAL A 122 9.93 5.90 -2.87
CA VAL A 122 9.19 4.69 -3.22
C VAL A 122 7.92 5.06 -3.99
N VAL A 123 7.81 4.60 -5.24
CA VAL A 123 6.69 4.91 -6.13
C VAL A 123 5.82 3.69 -6.37
N CYS A 124 4.50 3.82 -6.14
CA CYS A 124 3.51 2.80 -6.55
C CYS A 124 2.29 3.44 -7.23
N ALA A 125 1.27 2.64 -7.59
CA ALA A 125 0.08 3.15 -8.26
C ALA A 125 -0.73 4.17 -7.43
N GLY A 126 -0.74 4.03 -6.09
CA GLY A 126 -1.68 4.76 -5.22
C GLY A 126 -1.18 5.07 -3.81
N GLY A 127 0.14 5.11 -3.58
CA GLY A 127 0.74 5.51 -2.30
C GLY A 127 0.68 4.49 -1.14
N GLY A 128 -0.31 3.59 -1.11
CA GLY A 128 -0.52 2.67 0.01
C GLY A 128 0.61 1.63 0.18
N THR A 129 0.87 0.83 -0.85
CA THR A 129 1.92 -0.20 -0.83
C THR A 129 3.33 0.39 -0.73
N SER A 130 3.56 1.56 -1.34
CA SER A 130 4.82 2.32 -1.21
C SER A 130 5.05 2.80 0.22
N GLY A 131 3.98 3.18 0.93
CA GLY A 131 4.06 3.63 2.33
C GLY A 131 4.55 2.54 3.27
N ILE A 132 4.20 1.26 3.02
CA ILE A 132 4.65 0.14 3.87
C ILE A 132 6.18 0.01 3.83
N LEU A 133 6.79 0.05 2.65
CA LEU A 133 8.25 -0.05 2.51
C LEU A 133 8.97 1.19 3.05
N ALA A 134 8.46 2.39 2.73
CA ALA A 134 9.05 3.64 3.22
C ALA A 134 9.05 3.72 4.75
N ASN A 135 7.94 3.31 5.38
CA ASN A 135 7.83 3.29 6.84
C ASN A 135 8.75 2.24 7.47
N ALA A 136 8.88 1.06 6.87
CA ALA A 136 9.80 0.02 7.33
C ALA A 136 11.25 0.52 7.28
N LEU A 137 11.66 1.14 6.17
CA LEU A 137 12.98 1.75 6.02
C LEU A 137 13.23 2.84 7.07
N ASN A 138 12.31 3.80 7.22
CA ASN A 138 12.45 4.88 8.21
C ASN A 138 12.50 4.38 9.65
N LYS A 139 11.88 3.24 9.95
CA LYS A 139 11.97 2.61 11.27
C LYS A 139 13.36 2.02 11.48
N THR A 140 13.85 1.23 10.53
CA THR A 140 15.17 0.59 10.61
C THR A 140 16.32 1.61 10.60
N THR A 141 16.19 2.73 9.87
CA THR A 141 17.21 3.78 9.86
C THR A 141 17.31 4.49 11.21
N LYS A 142 16.18 4.75 11.87
CA LYS A 142 16.14 5.30 13.24
C LYS A 142 16.78 4.34 14.25
N GLU A 143 16.50 3.04 14.13
CA GLU A 143 17.08 2.01 15.03
C GLU A 143 18.60 1.89 14.85
N LYS A 144 19.10 2.05 13.62
CA LYS A 144 20.53 1.89 13.30
C LYS A 144 21.33 3.21 13.27
N GLY A 145 20.67 4.35 13.47
CA GLY A 145 21.30 5.67 13.40
C GLY A 145 21.85 6.02 12.00
N VAL A 146 21.23 5.49 10.94
CA VAL A 146 21.61 5.77 9.54
C VAL A 146 20.83 7.00 9.06
N GLN A 147 21.51 7.95 8.40
CA GLN A 147 20.88 9.17 7.86
C GLN A 147 20.17 8.91 6.53
N LEU A 148 19.21 7.99 6.50
CA LEU A 148 18.41 7.70 5.31
C LEU A 148 16.94 8.01 5.57
N GLU A 149 16.34 8.76 4.66
CA GLU A 149 14.92 9.12 4.67
C GLU A 149 14.22 8.55 3.44
N ALA A 150 13.17 7.75 3.68
CA ALA A 150 12.35 7.15 2.65
C ALA A 150 10.97 7.85 2.57
N THR A 151 10.60 8.30 1.38
CA THR A 151 9.33 8.95 1.09
C THR A 151 8.51 8.10 0.12
N ALA A 152 7.20 8.00 0.32
CA ALA A 152 6.30 7.25 -0.56
C ALA A 152 5.41 8.19 -1.38
N ARG A 153 5.24 7.92 -2.68
CA ARG A 153 4.35 8.67 -3.59
C ARG A 153 3.63 7.77 -4.59
N ALA A 154 2.52 8.27 -5.12
CA ALA A 154 1.83 7.66 -6.25
C ALA A 154 2.52 8.05 -7.57
N TYR A 155 2.50 7.17 -8.56
CA TYR A 155 3.01 7.46 -9.90
C TYR A 155 2.28 8.68 -10.50
N GLY A 156 3.04 9.63 -11.05
CA GLY A 156 2.51 10.88 -11.60
C GLY A 156 2.15 11.95 -10.56
N GLN A 157 2.32 11.70 -9.25
CA GLN A 157 2.17 12.71 -8.20
C GLN A 157 3.55 13.15 -7.70
N ASP A 158 3.77 14.46 -7.58
CA ASP A 158 5.02 15.04 -7.07
C ASP A 158 6.28 14.49 -7.76
N MET A 159 6.25 14.28 -9.08
CA MET A 159 7.40 13.73 -9.83
C MET A 159 8.62 14.66 -9.81
N ASP A 160 8.41 15.96 -9.53
CA ASP A 160 9.50 16.91 -9.28
C ASP A 160 10.33 16.53 -8.04
N LEU A 161 9.78 15.77 -7.10
CA LEU A 161 10.49 15.28 -5.91
C LEU A 161 11.66 14.36 -6.28
N ILE A 162 11.63 13.71 -7.46
CA ILE A 162 12.73 12.85 -7.94
C ILE A 162 14.05 13.63 -8.03
N ARG A 163 14.00 14.95 -8.22
CA ARG A 163 15.17 15.84 -8.30
C ARG A 163 16.04 15.83 -7.04
N ASP A 164 15.43 15.60 -5.89
CA ASP A 164 16.08 15.67 -4.58
C ASP A 164 16.39 14.28 -4.01
N MET A 165 16.22 13.22 -4.81
CA MET A 165 16.27 11.82 -4.40
C MET A 165 17.45 11.11 -5.04
N ASP A 166 18.20 10.33 -4.26
CA ASP A 166 19.34 9.56 -4.73
C ASP A 166 18.90 8.23 -5.37
N VAL A 167 17.85 7.63 -4.81
CA VAL A 167 17.32 6.33 -5.23
C VAL A 167 15.80 6.38 -5.36
N VAL A 168 15.29 5.91 -6.49
CA VAL A 168 13.87 5.73 -6.75
C VAL A 168 13.57 4.24 -6.82
N ILE A 169 12.76 3.73 -5.89
CA ILE A 169 12.28 2.36 -5.85
C ILE A 169 10.91 2.27 -6.51
N LEU A 170 10.82 1.51 -7.59
CA LEU A 170 9.56 1.25 -8.29
C LEU A 170 8.92 -0.04 -7.77
N ALA A 171 7.69 0.10 -7.28
CA ALA A 171 6.89 -1.03 -6.81
C ALA A 171 6.57 -2.01 -7.95
N PRO A 172 6.44 -3.32 -7.65
CA PRO A 172 6.30 -4.38 -8.66
C PRO A 172 5.07 -4.24 -9.55
N GLN A 173 4.02 -3.57 -9.08
CA GLN A 173 2.82 -3.33 -9.89
C GLN A 173 3.07 -2.37 -11.06
N MET A 174 4.09 -1.53 -10.98
CA MET A 174 4.43 -0.49 -11.96
C MET A 174 5.59 -0.91 -12.88
N ASP A 175 5.94 -2.20 -12.92
CA ASP A 175 7.08 -2.71 -13.70
C ASP A 175 7.00 -2.35 -15.20
N SER A 176 5.79 -2.28 -15.76
CA SER A 176 5.57 -1.81 -17.14
C SER A 176 5.99 -0.36 -17.38
N MET A 177 6.09 0.47 -16.33
CA MET A 177 6.49 1.88 -16.38
C MET A 177 7.99 2.07 -16.10
N LYS A 178 8.75 0.98 -15.96
CA LYS A 178 10.20 1.00 -15.70
C LYS A 178 10.97 1.85 -16.72
N ASP A 179 10.67 1.69 -18.01
CA ASP A 179 11.43 2.37 -19.06
C ASP A 179 11.19 3.88 -19.07
N GLU A 180 9.97 4.31 -18.73
CA GLU A 180 9.64 5.73 -18.58
C GLU A 180 10.27 6.29 -17.31
N MET A 181 10.14 5.58 -16.19
CA MET A 181 10.75 5.97 -14.92
C MET A 181 12.27 6.09 -15.05
N LYS A 182 12.92 5.19 -15.80
CA LYS A 182 14.36 5.23 -16.03
C LYS A 182 14.78 6.51 -16.75
N LYS A 183 14.03 6.95 -17.75
CA LYS A 183 14.32 8.23 -18.44
C LYS A 183 14.23 9.42 -17.49
N ILE A 184 13.24 9.41 -16.60
CA ILE A 184 13.03 10.47 -15.61
C ILE A 184 14.16 10.46 -14.58
N THR A 185 14.53 9.28 -14.07
CA THR A 185 15.58 9.14 -13.07
C THR A 185 16.96 9.48 -13.65
N ASP A 186 17.25 9.05 -14.87
CA ASP A 186 18.51 9.37 -15.58
C ASP A 186 18.65 10.88 -15.84
N GLN A 187 17.53 11.60 -16.05
CA GLN A 187 17.54 13.06 -16.22
C GLN A 187 17.95 13.81 -14.95
N TYR A 188 17.62 13.25 -13.78
CA TYR A 188 17.87 13.87 -12.48
C TYR A 188 18.99 13.19 -11.68
N ASP A 189 19.77 12.34 -12.34
CA ASP A 189 20.85 11.57 -11.73
C ASP A 189 20.38 10.72 -10.52
N ALA A 190 19.13 10.28 -10.51
CA ALA A 190 18.60 9.36 -9.49
C ALA A 190 18.76 7.91 -9.97
N GLN A 191 19.03 6.96 -9.06
CA GLN A 191 19.11 5.55 -9.43
C GLN A 191 17.75 4.87 -9.36
N LEU A 192 17.34 4.23 -10.45
CA LEU A 192 16.14 3.41 -10.48
C LEU A 192 16.41 1.98 -9.96
N MET A 193 15.68 1.60 -8.93
CA MET A 193 15.61 0.25 -8.39
C MET A 193 14.25 -0.36 -8.68
N THR A 194 14.21 -1.40 -9.53
CA THR A 194 13.00 -2.21 -9.73
C THR A 194 13.01 -3.42 -8.80
N THR A 195 11.81 -3.82 -8.34
CA THR A 195 11.65 -4.96 -7.44
C THR A 195 10.61 -5.93 -7.97
N THR A 196 10.82 -7.22 -7.73
CA THR A 196 9.77 -8.22 -7.96
C THR A 196 8.77 -8.25 -6.82
N GLY A 197 7.58 -8.83 -7.02
CA GLY A 197 6.56 -8.94 -5.97
C GLY A 197 7.07 -9.63 -4.69
N ARG A 198 7.82 -10.72 -4.85
CA ARG A 198 8.38 -11.49 -3.73
C ARG A 198 9.47 -10.70 -3.01
N GLU A 199 10.34 -10.07 -3.78
CA GLU A 199 11.44 -9.25 -3.26
C GLU A 199 10.91 -8.03 -2.49
N TYR A 200 9.94 -7.31 -3.04
CA TYR A 200 9.35 -6.14 -2.39
C TYR A 200 8.81 -6.52 -1.00
N ILE A 201 8.07 -7.64 -0.89
CA ILE A 201 7.56 -8.13 0.40
C ILE A 201 8.70 -8.48 1.36
N ALA A 202 9.76 -9.12 0.87
CA ALA A 202 10.94 -9.42 1.70
C ALA A 202 11.56 -8.13 2.27
N LEU A 203 11.75 -7.11 1.43
CA LEU A 203 12.28 -5.80 1.84
C LEU A 203 11.37 -5.05 2.83
N THR A 204 10.05 -5.25 2.76
CA THR A 204 9.14 -4.67 3.77
C THR A 204 9.23 -5.32 5.14
N ARG A 205 9.68 -6.58 5.21
CA ARG A 205 9.79 -7.35 6.46
C ARG A 205 11.19 -7.26 7.06
N ASP A 206 12.19 -7.17 6.19
CA ASP A 206 13.61 -7.09 6.54
C ASP A 206 14.18 -5.76 6.05
N GLY A 207 14.12 -4.75 6.92
CA GLY A 207 14.66 -3.43 6.63
C GLY A 207 16.18 -3.42 6.48
N ASP A 208 16.89 -4.41 7.04
CA ASP A 208 18.34 -4.51 6.96
C ASP A 208 18.80 -4.94 5.58
N ALA A 209 18.11 -5.93 5.02
CA ALA A 209 18.27 -6.33 3.63
C ALA A 209 17.97 -5.15 2.69
N ALA A 210 16.95 -4.35 3.00
CA ALA A 210 16.61 -3.17 2.21
C ALA A 210 17.67 -2.07 2.27
N LEU A 211 18.19 -1.75 3.46
CA LEU A 211 19.28 -0.78 3.61
C LEU A 211 20.56 -1.23 2.91
N THR A 212 20.93 -2.51 3.07
CA THR A 212 22.11 -3.07 2.42
C THR A 212 22.00 -2.97 0.89
N LYS A 213 20.82 -3.27 0.35
CA LYS A 213 20.58 -3.20 -1.09
C LYS A 213 20.64 -1.76 -1.62
N ILE A 214 20.06 -0.81 -0.89
CA ILE A 214 20.10 0.62 -1.23
C ILE A 214 21.55 1.15 -1.15
N ALA A 215 22.28 0.80 -0.09
CA ALA A 215 23.68 1.19 0.09
C ALA A 215 24.59 0.63 -1.03
N ASN A 216 24.36 -0.61 -1.45
CA ASN A 216 25.11 -1.22 -2.56
C ASN A 216 24.83 -0.53 -3.90
N LEU A 217 23.59 -0.11 -4.15
CA LEU A 217 23.24 0.62 -5.37
C LEU A 217 23.95 1.97 -5.44
N ILE A 218 23.95 2.72 -4.34
CA ILE A 218 24.62 4.02 -4.24
C ILE A 218 26.14 3.86 -4.40
N ARG A 219 26.74 2.83 -3.80
CA ARG A 219 28.16 2.54 -3.96
C ARG A 219 28.55 2.18 -5.40
N GLN A 220 27.64 1.66 -6.22
CA GLN A 220 27.92 1.41 -7.65
C GLN A 220 27.90 2.69 -8.50
N LYS A 221 27.40 3.80 -7.96
CA LYS A 221 27.33 5.10 -8.65
C LYS A 221 28.60 5.95 -8.47
N ASN A 222 29.21 5.87 -7.28
CA ASN A 222 30.40 6.63 -6.89
C ASN A 222 31.68 5.90 -7.29
#